data_AF-A0A3A4UHH3-F1
#
_entry.id   AF-A0A3A4UHH3-F1
#
_cell.length_a   1.000
_cell.length_b   1.000
_cell.length_c   1.000
_cell.angle_alpha   90.00
_cell.angle_beta   90.00
_cell.angle_gamma   90.00
#
_symmetry.space_group_name_H-M   'P 1'
#
loop_
_entity.id
_entity.type
_entity.pdbx_description
1 polymer ?
#
loop_
_entity_poly.entity_id
_entity_poly.type
_entity_poly.pdbx_seq_one_letter_code
_entity_poly.pdbx_strand_id
1 'polypeptide(L)'
;MAGDDAGDIRWAERLTAQGWGYYRAAFTHGRKLWDYALAAFEQAEGLYRRANVTEGREGLAQALSGRATVLRSSGLPDAIREAVGLHREAIAILRELEAKEGLAEGLVNLALAYRDLVTVDPGAGSELGEAVEACREALDISKETGRPEDRALAACTLADISALLARLDDDAYRERHLAEALGFYGQAEKLWQDNDRDGLALARMGLAEAYVALGKNLEGARDLLDEVERYYIDYSGSPVRGPVRYQLAQVKELRARLLEAEGRSEEARALRQEALDGLEALGFKPN
;
A
#
# COMPACT_ATOMS: atom_id res chain seq x y z
N MET A 1 -5.84 41.20 1.06
CA MET A 1 -4.88 40.08 0.95
C MET A 1 -5.55 38.71 0.93
N ALA A 2 -6.82 38.54 1.31
CA ALA A 2 -7.54 37.25 1.26
C ALA A 2 -7.86 36.67 -0.15
N GLY A 3 -7.47 37.34 -1.24
CA GLY A 3 -7.78 36.90 -2.61
C GLY A 3 -6.79 35.87 -3.18
N ASP A 4 -5.58 35.80 -2.61
CA ASP A 4 -4.48 34.93 -3.08
C ASP A 4 -4.59 33.52 -2.47
N ASP A 5 -4.88 33.43 -1.16
CA ASP A 5 -4.96 32.17 -0.41
C ASP A 5 -6.02 31.19 -0.97
N ALA A 6 -7.20 31.70 -1.34
CA ALA A 6 -8.25 30.86 -1.92
C ALA A 6 -7.92 30.37 -3.34
N GLY A 7 -7.11 31.13 -4.09
CA GLY A 7 -6.57 30.71 -5.37
C GLY A 7 -5.54 29.60 -5.21
N ASP A 8 -4.64 29.78 -4.25
CA ASP A 8 -3.58 28.84 -3.89
C ASP A 8 -4.16 27.51 -3.39
N ILE A 9 -5.16 27.53 -2.49
CA ILE A 9 -5.82 26.30 -2.01
C ILE A 9 -6.45 25.51 -3.16
N ARG A 10 -7.26 26.17 -4.00
CA ARG A 10 -7.89 25.49 -5.15
C ARG A 10 -6.86 24.94 -6.12
N TRP A 11 -5.69 25.57 -6.21
CA TRP A 11 -4.62 25.06 -7.06
C TRP A 11 -3.92 23.86 -6.43
N ALA A 12 -3.64 23.92 -5.13
CA ALA A 12 -3.08 22.83 -4.35
C ALA A 12 -3.96 21.57 -4.41
N GLU A 13 -5.30 21.72 -4.29
CA GLU A 13 -6.25 20.60 -4.42
C GLU A 13 -6.13 19.89 -5.78
N ARG A 14 -6.02 20.66 -6.87
CA ARG A 14 -5.85 20.09 -8.22
C ARG A 14 -4.51 19.39 -8.37
N LEU A 15 -3.44 19.95 -7.80
CA LEU A 15 -2.12 19.34 -7.79
C LEU A 15 -2.12 18.04 -6.98
N THR A 16 -2.76 18.00 -5.82
CA THR A 16 -2.94 16.77 -5.03
C THR A 16 -3.70 15.71 -5.83
N ALA A 17 -4.81 16.06 -6.49
CA ALA A 17 -5.55 15.14 -7.34
C ALA A 17 -4.72 14.63 -8.54
N GLN A 18 -3.93 15.52 -9.16
CA GLN A 18 -3.02 15.17 -10.24
C GLN A 18 -1.91 14.22 -9.76
N GLY A 19 -1.34 14.47 -8.57
CA GLY A 19 -0.32 13.63 -7.96
C GLY A 19 -0.81 12.19 -7.78
N TRP A 20 -2.02 12.02 -7.22
CA TRP A 20 -2.67 10.72 -7.11
C TRP A 20 -2.96 10.05 -8.46
N GLY A 21 -3.31 10.85 -9.47
CA GLY A 21 -3.51 10.36 -10.83
C GLY A 21 -2.22 9.79 -11.43
N TYR A 22 -1.11 10.51 -11.32
CA TYR A 22 0.20 10.03 -11.77
C TYR A 22 0.68 8.81 -10.98
N TYR A 23 0.49 8.81 -9.66
CA TYR A 23 0.85 7.69 -8.80
C TYR A 23 0.13 6.40 -9.22
N ARG A 24 -1.19 6.44 -9.41
CA ARG A 24 -1.96 5.27 -9.89
C ARG A 24 -1.60 4.87 -11.31
N ALA A 25 -1.38 5.83 -12.20
CA ALA A 25 -0.99 5.56 -13.58
C ALA A 25 0.38 4.87 -13.71
N ALA A 26 1.28 5.04 -12.75
CA ALA A 26 2.60 4.40 -12.77
C ALA A 26 2.53 2.87 -12.77
N PHE A 27 1.52 2.26 -12.13
CA PHE A 27 1.37 0.81 -12.08
C PHE A 27 1.03 0.17 -13.44
N THR A 28 0.50 0.96 -14.38
CA THR A 28 0.19 0.53 -15.75
C THR A 28 1.20 1.07 -16.77
N HIS A 29 1.64 2.32 -16.61
CA HIS A 29 2.40 3.04 -17.62
C HIS A 29 3.88 3.25 -17.27
N GLY A 30 4.29 2.92 -16.05
CA GLY A 30 5.68 2.88 -15.63
C GLY A 30 6.04 3.88 -14.54
N ARG A 31 7.08 3.50 -13.78
CA ARG A 31 7.60 4.16 -12.58
C ARG A 31 7.92 5.64 -12.75
N LYS A 32 8.32 6.09 -13.95
CA LYS A 32 8.62 7.51 -14.22
C LYS A 32 7.47 8.45 -13.88
N LEU A 33 6.22 7.94 -13.83
CA LEU A 33 5.09 8.75 -13.40
C LEU A 33 5.15 9.16 -11.93
N TRP A 34 5.89 8.43 -11.08
CA TRP A 34 6.13 8.83 -9.70
C TRP A 34 6.92 10.13 -9.58
N ASP A 35 7.80 10.46 -10.52
CA ASP A 35 8.52 11.74 -10.51
C ASP A 35 7.54 12.92 -10.68
N TYR A 36 6.55 12.77 -11.56
CA TYR A 36 5.48 13.78 -11.71
C TYR A 36 4.52 13.81 -10.52
N ALA A 37 4.24 12.65 -9.91
CA ALA A 37 3.43 12.58 -8.71
C ALA A 37 4.10 13.34 -7.55
N LEU A 38 5.40 13.08 -7.33
CA LEU A 38 6.21 13.73 -6.30
C LEU A 38 6.22 15.25 -6.50
N ALA A 39 6.54 15.71 -7.72
CA ALA A 39 6.56 17.13 -8.04
C ALA A 39 5.19 17.82 -7.85
N ALA A 40 4.08 17.12 -8.10
CA ALA A 40 2.74 17.67 -7.87
C ALA A 40 2.45 17.82 -6.37
N PHE A 41 2.76 16.81 -5.55
CA PHE A 41 2.55 16.88 -4.11
C PHE A 41 3.45 17.92 -3.43
N GLU A 42 4.72 18.06 -3.85
CA GLU A 42 5.62 19.09 -3.32
C GLU A 42 5.12 20.51 -3.62
N GLN A 43 4.59 20.74 -4.82
CA GLN A 43 3.98 22.02 -5.18
C GLN A 43 2.71 22.28 -4.37
N ALA A 44 1.85 21.28 -4.19
CA ALA A 44 0.65 21.37 -3.36
C ALA A 44 1.01 21.69 -1.89
N GLU A 45 1.98 20.97 -1.33
CA GLU A 45 2.51 21.22 0.02
C GLU A 45 2.98 22.67 0.17
N GLY A 46 3.78 23.17 -0.78
CA GLY A 46 4.28 24.53 -0.77
C GLY A 46 3.16 25.59 -0.83
N LEU A 47 2.07 25.33 -1.56
CA LEU A 47 0.89 26.20 -1.61
C LEU A 47 0.14 26.17 -0.28
N TYR A 48 -0.14 25.00 0.28
CA TYR A 48 -0.83 24.87 1.55
C TYR A 48 -0.05 25.49 2.72
N ARG A 49 1.28 25.36 2.75
CA ARG A 49 2.11 26.01 3.78
C ARG A 49 2.13 27.53 3.66
N ARG A 50 1.96 28.09 2.45
CA ARG A 50 1.88 29.54 2.23
C ARG A 50 0.50 30.10 2.57
N ALA A 51 -0.55 29.37 2.24
CA ALA A 51 -1.92 29.70 2.59
C ALA A 51 -2.07 29.61 4.12
N ASN A 52 -1.82 30.71 4.83
CA ASN A 52 -1.83 30.80 6.30
C ASN A 52 -3.27 30.83 6.85
N VAL A 53 -4.09 29.85 6.46
CA VAL A 53 -5.51 29.72 6.81
C VAL A 53 -5.80 28.29 7.27
N THR A 54 -6.66 28.15 8.28
CA THR A 54 -7.05 26.86 8.86
C THR A 54 -7.64 25.90 7.82
N GLU A 55 -8.32 26.44 6.81
CA GLU A 55 -8.94 25.69 5.71
C GLU A 55 -7.93 24.88 4.89
N GLY A 56 -6.66 25.29 4.82
CA GLY A 56 -5.62 24.59 4.07
C GLY A 56 -4.95 23.44 4.82
N ARG A 57 -5.21 23.27 6.13
CA ARG A 57 -4.47 22.32 6.97
C ARG A 57 -4.77 20.86 6.65
N GLU A 58 -6.02 20.51 6.40
CA GLU A 58 -6.38 19.16 5.99
C GLU A 58 -5.78 18.83 4.60
N GLY A 59 -5.84 19.78 3.68
CA GLY A 59 -5.17 19.68 2.38
C GLY A 59 -3.66 19.51 2.48
N LEU A 60 -3.01 20.20 3.43
CA LEU A 60 -1.59 20.00 3.74
C LEU A 60 -1.31 18.56 4.18
N ALA A 61 -2.11 18.01 5.11
CA ALA A 61 -1.96 16.62 5.56
C ALA A 61 -2.13 15.62 4.39
N GLN A 62 -3.06 15.89 3.48
CA GLN A 62 -3.26 15.08 2.27
C GLN A 62 -2.07 15.16 1.30
N ALA A 63 -1.51 16.36 1.07
CA ALA A 63 -0.33 16.53 0.22
C ALA A 63 0.92 15.85 0.82
N LEU A 64 1.12 15.98 2.13
CA LEU A 64 2.20 15.31 2.86
C LEU A 64 2.07 13.78 2.75
N SER A 65 0.88 13.24 2.96
CA SER A 65 0.61 11.80 2.83
C SER A 65 0.82 11.29 1.40
N GLY A 66 0.42 12.07 0.39
CA GLY A 66 0.66 11.74 -1.01
C GLY A 66 2.16 11.69 -1.35
N ARG A 67 2.92 12.72 -0.95
CA ARG A 67 4.38 12.77 -1.10
C ARG A 67 5.05 11.59 -0.40
N ALA A 68 4.68 11.33 0.85
CA ALA A 68 5.21 10.23 1.64
C ALA A 68 4.94 8.87 0.98
N THR A 69 3.74 8.67 0.42
CA THR A 69 3.39 7.45 -0.31
C THR A 69 4.33 7.21 -1.50
N VAL A 70 4.60 8.25 -2.30
CA VAL A 70 5.51 8.14 -3.45
C VAL A 70 6.95 7.83 -3.00
N LEU A 71 7.43 8.51 -1.96
CA LEU A 71 8.77 8.28 -1.39
C LEU A 71 8.90 6.86 -0.83
N ARG A 72 7.88 6.36 -0.11
CA ARG A 72 7.81 4.97 0.36
C ARG A 72 7.92 3.99 -0.80
N SER A 73 7.14 4.20 -1.86
CA SER A 73 7.16 3.33 -3.04
C SER A 73 8.48 3.32 -3.80
N SER A 74 9.39 4.26 -3.54
CA SER A 74 10.73 4.26 -4.16
C SER A 74 11.57 3.03 -3.78
N GLY A 75 11.30 2.41 -2.62
CA GLY A 75 12.06 1.27 -2.09
C GLY A 75 13.45 1.64 -1.53
N LEU A 76 13.80 2.92 -1.47
CA LEU A 76 15.06 3.39 -0.92
C LEU A 76 14.92 3.62 0.59
N PRO A 77 15.79 3.04 1.45
CA PRO A 77 15.65 3.15 2.90
C PRO A 77 15.55 4.60 3.39
N ASP A 78 16.39 5.51 2.88
CA ASP A 78 16.36 6.92 3.29
C ASP A 78 15.07 7.64 2.89
N ALA A 79 14.55 7.37 1.69
CA ALA A 79 13.28 7.93 1.23
C ALA A 79 12.09 7.38 2.04
N ILE A 80 12.14 6.11 2.45
CA ILE A 80 11.11 5.52 3.33
C ILE A 80 11.17 6.16 4.73
N ARG A 81 12.38 6.42 5.28
CA ARG A 81 12.51 7.15 6.56
C ARG A 81 11.96 8.58 6.46
N GLU A 82 12.17 9.26 5.33
CA GLU A 82 11.55 10.54 5.06
C GLU A 82 10.01 10.43 5.00
N ALA A 83 9.48 9.41 4.32
CA ALA A 83 8.04 9.14 4.27
C ALA A 83 7.43 8.93 5.66
N VAL A 84 8.11 8.21 6.56
CA VAL A 84 7.70 8.06 7.97
C VAL A 84 7.57 9.42 8.66
N GLY A 85 8.54 10.31 8.46
CA GLY A 85 8.51 11.68 9.01
C GLY A 85 7.31 12.48 8.51
N LEU A 86 7.06 12.44 7.20
CA LEU A 86 5.94 13.15 6.56
C LEU A 86 4.57 12.59 6.99
N HIS A 87 4.43 11.26 7.12
CA HIS A 87 3.20 10.66 7.64
C HIS A 87 2.95 11.05 9.10
N ARG A 88 3.99 11.10 9.94
CA ARG A 88 3.87 11.58 11.33
C ARG A 88 3.44 13.05 11.38
N GLU A 89 3.97 13.91 10.51
CA GLU A 89 3.53 15.31 10.41
C GLU A 89 2.04 15.40 9.99
N ALA A 90 1.63 14.65 8.97
CA ALA A 90 0.24 14.60 8.52
C ALA A 90 -0.71 14.11 9.63
N ILE A 91 -0.34 13.05 10.35
CA ILE A 91 -1.10 12.52 11.50
C ILE A 91 -1.23 13.56 12.60
N ALA A 92 -0.17 14.30 12.91
CA ALA A 92 -0.22 15.37 13.92
C ALA A 92 -1.24 16.44 13.55
N ILE A 93 -1.26 16.88 12.28
CA ILE A 93 -2.26 17.81 11.77
C ILE A 93 -3.67 17.23 11.89
N LEU A 94 -3.88 15.98 11.47
CA LEU A 94 -5.20 15.33 11.51
C LEU A 94 -5.72 15.17 12.95
N ARG A 95 -4.84 14.88 13.91
CA ARG A 95 -5.18 14.86 15.34
C ARG A 95 -5.59 16.23 15.85
N GLU A 96 -4.85 17.28 15.49
CA GLU A 96 -5.19 18.66 15.88
C GLU A 96 -6.54 19.13 15.31
N LEU A 97 -6.90 18.65 14.13
CA LEU A 97 -8.18 18.95 13.47
C LEU A 97 -9.33 18.04 13.92
N GLU A 98 -9.05 17.03 14.77
CA GLU A 98 -9.99 15.96 15.13
C GLU A 98 -10.60 15.24 13.90
N ALA A 99 -9.85 15.20 12.80
CA ALA A 99 -10.27 14.62 11.52
C ALA A 99 -10.11 13.09 11.53
N LYS A 100 -11.09 12.40 12.12
CA LYS A 100 -11.04 10.95 12.36
C LYS A 100 -10.84 10.12 11.09
N GLU A 101 -11.55 10.41 9.99
CA GLU A 101 -11.43 9.61 8.76
C GLU A 101 -10.01 9.69 8.19
N GLY A 102 -9.49 10.91 8.01
CA GLY A 102 -8.12 11.10 7.52
C GLY A 102 -7.07 10.53 8.47
N LEU A 103 -7.30 10.57 9.79
CA LEU A 103 -6.41 10.00 10.79
C LEU A 103 -6.26 8.48 10.63
N ALA A 104 -7.36 7.75 10.42
CA ALA A 104 -7.30 6.30 10.21
C ALA A 104 -6.46 5.94 8.97
N GLU A 105 -6.67 6.63 7.84
CA GLU A 105 -5.88 6.43 6.63
C GLU A 105 -4.40 6.77 6.84
N GLY A 106 -4.10 7.88 7.51
CA GLY A 106 -2.74 8.31 7.83
C GLY A 106 -1.99 7.28 8.68
N LEU A 107 -2.65 6.70 9.68
CA LEU A 107 -2.09 5.65 10.55
C LEU A 107 -1.76 4.37 9.76
N VAL A 108 -2.64 3.96 8.85
CA VAL A 108 -2.37 2.79 7.99
C VAL A 108 -1.19 3.05 7.05
N ASN A 109 -1.11 4.24 6.45
CA ASN A 109 0.01 4.60 5.59
C ASN A 109 1.34 4.66 6.34
N LEU A 110 1.34 5.14 7.60
CA LEU A 110 2.51 5.08 8.48
C LEU A 110 2.93 3.62 8.76
N ALA A 111 1.98 2.74 9.05
CA ALA A 111 2.26 1.33 9.27
C ALA A 111 2.84 0.64 8.02
N LEU A 112 2.33 0.96 6.83
CA LEU A 112 2.90 0.50 5.55
C LEU A 112 4.33 1.01 5.36
N ALA A 113 4.63 2.27 5.74
CA ALA A 113 5.98 2.81 5.65
C ALA A 113 6.97 2.05 6.56
N TYR A 114 6.58 1.69 7.78
CA TYR A 114 7.40 0.84 8.64
C TYR A 114 7.59 -0.56 8.07
N ARG A 115 6.52 -1.18 7.57
CA ARG A 115 6.58 -2.51 6.94
C ARG A 115 7.56 -2.51 5.77
N ASP A 116 7.51 -1.49 4.92
CA ASP A 116 8.41 -1.37 3.77
C ASP A 116 9.84 -1.07 4.20
N LEU A 117 10.04 -0.23 5.23
CA LEU A 117 11.36 0.07 5.78
C LEU A 117 12.04 -1.21 6.27
N VAL A 118 11.35 -2.01 7.08
CA VAL A 118 11.89 -3.27 7.61
C VAL A 118 12.17 -4.28 6.49
N THR A 119 11.36 -4.25 5.42
CA THR A 119 11.58 -5.14 4.27
C THR A 119 12.89 -4.84 3.54
N VAL A 120 13.30 -3.57 3.44
CA VAL A 120 14.54 -3.17 2.75
C VAL A 120 15.73 -2.94 3.69
N ASP A 121 15.47 -2.76 4.98
CA ASP A 121 16.44 -2.60 6.06
C ASP A 121 15.97 -3.39 7.29
N PRO A 122 16.29 -4.70 7.38
CA PRO A 122 15.90 -5.53 8.50
C PRO A 122 16.42 -5.05 9.86
N GLY A 123 17.40 -4.14 9.89
CA GLY A 123 17.87 -3.49 11.12
C GLY A 123 16.82 -2.58 11.78
N ALA A 124 15.77 -2.17 11.04
CA ALA A 124 14.65 -1.36 11.53
C ALA A 124 13.50 -2.21 12.13
N GLY A 125 13.80 -3.41 12.64
CA GLY A 125 12.79 -4.34 13.15
C GLY A 125 12.01 -3.83 14.37
N SER A 126 12.57 -2.90 15.16
CA SER A 126 11.90 -2.31 16.33
C SER A 126 10.62 -1.54 15.98
N GLU A 127 10.56 -1.02 14.76
CA GLU A 127 9.50 -0.17 14.26
C GLU A 127 8.21 -0.94 13.93
N LEU A 128 8.27 -2.27 13.81
CA LEU A 128 7.07 -3.11 13.59
C LEU A 128 6.08 -3.04 14.76
N GLY A 129 6.55 -2.80 15.98
CA GLY A 129 5.67 -2.57 17.13
C GLY A 129 4.82 -1.32 16.95
N GLU A 130 5.41 -0.22 16.49
CA GLU A 130 4.68 1.01 16.18
C GLU A 130 3.70 0.80 15.02
N ALA A 131 4.08 0.02 14.01
CA ALA A 131 3.21 -0.30 12.88
C ALA A 131 1.94 -1.06 13.31
N VAL A 132 2.09 -2.05 14.20
CA VAL A 132 0.95 -2.81 14.76
C VAL A 132 0.02 -1.91 15.56
N GLU A 133 0.56 -1.03 16.41
CA GLU A 133 -0.27 -0.10 17.20
C GLU A 133 -0.99 0.92 16.32
N ALA A 134 -0.33 1.45 15.29
CA ALA A 134 -0.97 2.35 14.32
C ALA A 134 -2.13 1.67 13.58
N CYS A 135 -1.97 0.42 13.15
CA CYS A 135 -3.06 -0.33 12.53
C CYS A 135 -4.21 -0.66 13.51
N ARG A 136 -3.91 -0.93 14.78
CA ARG A 136 -4.95 -1.15 15.81
C ARG A 136 -5.75 0.11 16.07
N GLU A 137 -5.08 1.25 16.22
CA GLU A 137 -5.74 2.56 16.34
C GLU A 137 -6.61 2.85 15.11
N ALA A 138 -6.10 2.60 13.89
CA ALA A 138 -6.88 2.75 12.67
C ALA A 138 -8.11 1.83 12.63
N LEU A 139 -7.99 0.55 13.02
CA LEU A 139 -9.11 -0.39 13.11
C LEU A 139 -10.22 0.11 14.05
N ASP A 140 -9.83 0.66 15.20
CA ASP A 140 -10.77 1.20 16.19
C ASP A 140 -11.46 2.45 15.66
N ILE A 141 -10.71 3.40 15.08
CA ILE A 141 -11.27 4.61 14.48
C ILE A 141 -12.23 4.27 13.34
N SER A 142 -11.83 3.42 12.39
CA SER A 142 -12.68 3.04 11.25
C SER A 142 -13.94 2.29 11.69
N LYS A 143 -13.87 1.55 12.81
CA LYS A 143 -15.05 0.92 13.41
C LYS A 143 -15.98 1.96 14.05
N GLU A 144 -15.42 2.95 14.76
CA GLU A 144 -16.20 4.05 15.36
C GLU A 144 -16.89 4.92 14.29
N THR A 145 -16.21 5.22 13.18
CA THR A 145 -16.73 6.06 12.09
C THR A 145 -17.59 5.31 11.09
N GLY A 146 -17.71 3.98 11.20
CA GLY A 146 -18.55 3.17 10.31
C GLY A 146 -17.99 3.07 8.88
N ARG A 147 -16.66 3.02 8.75
CA ARG A 147 -15.92 3.00 7.47
C ARG A 147 -15.34 1.61 7.20
N PRO A 148 -16.09 0.69 6.56
CA PRO A 148 -15.65 -0.69 6.36
C PRO A 148 -14.42 -0.81 5.43
N GLU A 149 -14.25 0.10 4.47
CA GLU A 149 -13.12 0.11 3.53
C GLU A 149 -11.82 0.46 4.25
N ASP A 150 -11.83 1.52 5.07
CA ASP A 150 -10.67 1.94 5.86
C ASP A 150 -10.30 0.85 6.88
N ARG A 151 -11.32 0.20 7.47
CA ARG A 151 -11.12 -0.94 8.37
C ARG A 151 -10.53 -2.15 7.66
N ALA A 152 -10.93 -2.41 6.42
CA ALA A 152 -10.38 -3.50 5.62
C ALA A 152 -8.91 -3.24 5.26
N LEU A 153 -8.57 -2.00 4.92
CA LEU A 153 -7.19 -1.59 4.64
C LEU A 153 -6.28 -1.75 5.87
N ALA A 154 -6.76 -1.35 7.05
CA ALA A 154 -6.04 -1.55 8.30
C ALA A 154 -5.85 -3.05 8.63
N ALA A 155 -6.88 -3.87 8.43
CA ALA A 155 -6.78 -5.33 8.60
C ALA A 155 -5.77 -5.94 7.61
N CYS A 156 -5.84 -5.58 6.32
CA CYS A 156 -4.90 -6.06 5.30
C CYS A 156 -3.45 -5.67 5.64
N THR A 157 -3.23 -4.46 6.16
CA THR A 157 -1.90 -3.99 6.55
C THR A 157 -1.37 -4.73 7.78
N LEU A 158 -2.23 -5.02 8.77
CA LEU A 158 -1.88 -5.91 9.89
C LEU A 158 -1.49 -7.30 9.40
N ALA A 159 -2.19 -7.84 8.40
CA ALA A 159 -1.86 -9.12 7.80
C ALA A 159 -0.48 -9.10 7.13
N ASP A 160 -0.16 -8.05 6.36
CA ASP A 160 1.16 -7.85 5.76
C ASP A 160 2.28 -7.81 6.82
N ILE A 161 2.04 -7.11 7.93
CA ILE A 161 2.98 -7.02 9.05
C ILE A 161 3.16 -8.38 9.72
N SER A 162 2.08 -9.13 9.96
CA SER A 162 2.16 -10.50 10.48
C SER A 162 2.92 -11.43 9.53
N ALA A 163 2.69 -11.33 8.22
CA ALA A 163 3.44 -12.10 7.22
C ALA A 163 4.93 -11.71 7.16
N LEU A 164 5.27 -10.45 7.40
CA LEU A 164 6.65 -10.00 7.53
C LEU A 164 7.28 -10.51 8.83
N LEU A 165 6.58 -10.45 9.97
CA LEU A 165 7.05 -11.03 11.23
C LEU A 165 7.33 -12.53 11.07
N ALA A 166 6.48 -13.27 10.37
CA ALA A 166 6.72 -14.68 10.07
C ALA A 166 8.02 -14.97 9.30
N ARG A 167 8.53 -14.00 8.55
CA ARG A 167 9.79 -14.10 7.79
C ARG A 167 11.01 -13.70 8.60
N LEU A 168 10.84 -12.85 9.60
CA LEU A 168 11.93 -12.27 10.40
C LEU A 168 12.14 -12.97 11.74
N ASP A 169 11.06 -13.52 12.31
CA ASP A 169 11.06 -14.20 13.60
C ASP A 169 11.57 -15.64 13.46
N ASP A 170 11.87 -16.27 14.59
CA ASP A 170 12.30 -17.67 14.62
C ASP A 170 11.21 -18.60 14.06
N ASP A 171 11.63 -19.74 13.48
CA ASP A 171 10.72 -20.75 12.90
C ASP A 171 9.62 -21.21 13.89
N ALA A 172 9.88 -21.13 15.20
CA ALA A 172 8.93 -21.46 16.25
C ALA A 172 7.66 -20.57 16.25
N TYR A 173 7.77 -19.32 15.78
CA TYR A 173 6.66 -18.36 15.74
C TYR A 173 6.07 -18.17 14.35
N ARG A 174 6.76 -18.63 13.30
CA ARG A 174 6.37 -18.50 11.90
C ARG A 174 4.94 -18.97 11.61
N GLU A 175 4.56 -20.18 12.05
CA GLU A 175 3.21 -20.69 11.81
C GLU A 175 2.13 -19.84 12.48
N ARG A 176 2.40 -19.33 13.68
CA ARG A 176 1.47 -18.46 14.40
C ARG A 176 1.29 -17.14 13.67
N HIS A 177 2.38 -16.49 13.27
CA HIS A 177 2.33 -15.23 12.53
C HIS A 177 1.60 -15.38 11.19
N LEU A 178 1.82 -16.49 10.46
CA LEU A 178 1.08 -16.78 9.23
C LEU A 178 -0.41 -17.07 9.48
N ALA A 179 -0.76 -17.71 10.59
CA ALA A 179 -2.17 -17.90 10.98
C ALA A 179 -2.85 -16.57 11.33
N GLU A 180 -2.14 -15.66 12.01
CA GLU A 180 -2.62 -14.29 12.27
C GLU A 180 -2.81 -13.52 10.95
N ALA A 181 -1.85 -13.62 10.02
CA ALA A 181 -1.96 -13.01 8.69
C ALA A 181 -3.19 -13.51 7.91
N LEU A 182 -3.41 -14.83 7.87
CA LEU A 182 -4.60 -15.42 7.24
C LEU A 182 -5.91 -14.90 7.87
N GLY A 183 -5.94 -14.77 9.20
CA GLY A 183 -7.10 -14.23 9.91
C GLY A 183 -7.44 -12.80 9.50
N PHE A 184 -6.42 -11.93 9.42
CA PHE A 184 -6.59 -10.53 9.05
C PHE A 184 -6.86 -10.34 7.54
N TYR A 185 -6.20 -11.07 6.65
CA TYR A 185 -6.55 -11.02 5.22
C TYR A 185 -7.98 -11.52 4.98
N GLY A 186 -8.42 -12.59 5.65
CA GLY A 186 -9.79 -13.07 5.55
C GLY A 186 -10.82 -12.09 6.13
N GLN A 187 -10.44 -11.26 7.10
CA GLN A 187 -11.27 -10.14 7.57
C GLN A 187 -11.36 -9.04 6.50
N ALA A 188 -10.23 -8.65 5.90
CA ALA A 188 -10.19 -7.63 4.84
C ALA A 188 -11.00 -8.08 3.61
N GLU A 189 -10.82 -9.32 3.17
CA GLU A 189 -11.57 -9.93 2.06
C GLU A 189 -13.08 -9.80 2.26
N LYS A 190 -13.58 -10.16 3.45
CA LYS A 190 -15.02 -10.07 3.78
C LYS A 190 -15.56 -8.64 3.76
N LEU A 191 -14.76 -7.67 4.21
CA LEU A 191 -15.16 -6.27 4.26
C LEU A 191 -15.21 -5.65 2.86
N TRP A 192 -14.29 -6.04 1.98
CA TRP A 192 -14.21 -5.54 0.60
C TRP A 192 -15.05 -6.30 -0.42
N GLN A 193 -15.51 -7.52 -0.11
CA GLN A 193 -16.24 -8.43 -1.01
C GLN A 193 -17.27 -7.75 -1.94
N ASP A 194 -18.05 -6.82 -1.39
CA ASP A 194 -19.13 -6.12 -2.13
C ASP A 194 -18.86 -4.63 -2.39
N ASN A 195 -17.75 -4.08 -1.88
CA ASN A 195 -17.53 -2.63 -1.81
C ASN A 195 -16.28 -2.16 -2.57
N ASP A 196 -15.23 -2.98 -2.66
CA ASP A 196 -13.97 -2.62 -3.32
C ASP A 196 -13.32 -3.84 -3.96
N ARG A 197 -13.36 -3.89 -5.29
CA ARG A 197 -12.77 -5.01 -6.04
C ARG A 197 -11.24 -4.99 -6.07
N ASP A 198 -10.63 -3.81 -5.97
CA ASP A 198 -9.16 -3.70 -5.97
C ASP A 198 -8.63 -4.14 -4.61
N GLY A 199 -9.22 -3.62 -3.53
CA GLY A 199 -8.94 -4.09 -2.16
C GLY A 199 -9.17 -5.59 -2.01
N LEU A 200 -10.27 -6.13 -2.55
CA LEU A 200 -10.53 -7.57 -2.57
C LEU A 200 -9.42 -8.36 -3.26
N ALA A 201 -8.94 -7.91 -4.41
CA ALA A 201 -7.85 -8.55 -5.13
C ALA A 201 -6.55 -8.54 -4.31
N LEU A 202 -6.22 -7.43 -3.66
CA LEU A 202 -5.05 -7.32 -2.78
C LEU A 202 -5.12 -8.28 -1.58
N ALA A 203 -6.27 -8.35 -0.90
CA ALA A 203 -6.45 -9.28 0.23
C ALA A 203 -6.28 -10.74 -0.22
N ARG A 204 -6.79 -11.09 -1.41
CA ARG A 204 -6.66 -12.44 -1.97
C ARG A 204 -5.25 -12.79 -2.41
N MET A 205 -4.48 -11.83 -2.92
CA MET A 205 -3.04 -12.01 -3.15
C MET A 205 -2.32 -12.34 -1.84
N GLY A 206 -2.61 -11.60 -0.77
CA GLY A 206 -2.05 -11.84 0.56
C GLY A 206 -2.42 -13.20 1.13
N LEU A 207 -3.69 -13.62 1.01
CA LEU A 207 -4.13 -14.98 1.37
C LEU A 207 -3.35 -16.05 0.61
N ALA A 208 -3.22 -15.90 -0.71
CA ALA A 208 -2.47 -16.85 -1.53
C ALA A 208 -0.99 -16.92 -1.11
N GLU A 209 -0.35 -15.78 -0.86
CA GLU A 209 1.03 -15.73 -0.37
C GLU A 209 1.18 -16.45 0.99
N ALA A 210 0.28 -16.21 1.93
CA ALA A 210 0.31 -16.85 3.24
C ALA A 210 0.07 -18.37 3.15
N TYR A 211 -0.83 -18.83 2.27
CA TYR A 211 -1.04 -20.26 2.01
C TYR A 211 0.20 -20.93 1.41
N VAL A 212 0.83 -20.30 0.42
CA VAL A 212 2.09 -20.76 -0.17
C VAL A 212 3.20 -20.82 0.88
N ALA A 213 3.34 -19.78 1.71
CA ALA A 213 4.36 -19.71 2.76
C ALA A 213 4.19 -20.79 3.86
N LEU A 214 2.96 -21.25 4.09
CA LEU A 214 2.62 -22.35 4.99
C LEU A 214 2.74 -23.74 4.34
N GLY A 215 2.81 -23.82 3.00
CA GLY A 215 2.68 -25.09 2.27
C GLY A 215 1.29 -25.73 2.45
N LYS A 216 0.25 -24.95 2.73
CA LYS A 216 -1.11 -25.41 3.04
C LYS A 216 -2.10 -24.79 2.06
N ASN A 217 -3.14 -25.53 1.67
CA ASN A 217 -4.19 -25.06 0.75
C ASN A 217 -3.65 -24.48 -0.58
N LEU A 218 -2.69 -25.18 -1.21
CA LEU A 218 -2.07 -24.73 -2.47
C LEU A 218 -3.07 -24.64 -3.63
N GLU A 219 -4.09 -25.50 -3.64
CA GLU A 219 -5.20 -25.44 -4.60
C GLU A 219 -6.00 -24.14 -4.43
N GLY A 220 -6.41 -23.79 -3.21
CA GLY A 220 -7.09 -22.52 -2.95
C GLY A 220 -6.21 -21.30 -3.24
N ALA A 221 -4.90 -21.37 -2.97
CA ALA A 221 -3.96 -20.32 -3.37
C ALA A 221 -3.94 -20.12 -4.89
N ARG A 222 -4.00 -21.21 -5.67
CA ARG A 222 -4.09 -21.15 -7.13
C ARG A 222 -5.37 -20.47 -7.60
N ASP A 223 -6.52 -20.86 -7.06
CA ASP A 223 -7.81 -20.30 -7.42
C ASP A 223 -7.88 -18.79 -7.13
N LEU A 224 -7.35 -18.37 -5.97
CA LEU A 224 -7.24 -16.95 -5.63
C LEU A 224 -6.37 -16.19 -6.64
N LEU A 225 -5.21 -16.74 -7.01
CA LEU A 225 -4.33 -16.11 -8.00
C LEU A 225 -4.95 -16.08 -9.41
N ASP A 226 -5.78 -17.05 -9.78
CA ASP A 226 -6.56 -17.03 -11.03
C ASP A 226 -7.59 -15.90 -11.05
N GLU A 227 -8.31 -15.72 -9.94
CA GLU A 227 -9.30 -14.64 -9.82
C GLU A 227 -8.65 -13.25 -9.86
N VAL A 228 -7.54 -13.07 -9.12
CA VAL A 228 -6.78 -11.83 -9.10
C VAL A 228 -6.19 -11.50 -10.47
N GLU A 229 -5.61 -12.49 -11.17
CA GLU A 229 -5.04 -12.27 -12.50
C GLU A 229 -6.11 -11.77 -13.48
N ARG A 230 -7.28 -12.43 -13.51
CA ARG A 230 -8.40 -12.00 -14.36
C ARG A 230 -8.83 -10.57 -14.04
N TYR A 231 -8.92 -10.21 -12.76
CA TYR A 231 -9.26 -8.86 -12.34
C TYR A 231 -8.26 -7.82 -12.87
N TYR A 232 -6.96 -8.06 -12.71
CA TYR A 232 -5.93 -7.10 -13.13
C TYR A 232 -5.67 -7.08 -14.64
N ILE A 233 -6.05 -8.12 -15.39
CA ILE A 233 -6.08 -8.09 -16.86
C ILE A 233 -7.18 -7.14 -17.37
N ASP A 234 -8.38 -7.27 -16.81
CA ASP A 234 -9.58 -6.54 -17.24
C ASP A 234 -9.81 -5.23 -16.43
N TYR A 235 -8.76 -4.74 -15.75
CA TYR A 235 -8.88 -3.60 -14.85
C TYR A 235 -9.36 -2.33 -15.56
N SER A 236 -10.26 -1.60 -14.89
CA SER A 236 -10.86 -0.37 -15.41
C SER A 236 -11.22 0.60 -14.27
N GLY A 237 -10.23 1.02 -13.49
CA GLY A 237 -10.39 1.96 -12.37
C GLY A 237 -9.86 3.36 -12.66
N SER A 238 -10.65 4.40 -12.40
CA SER A 238 -10.23 5.80 -12.65
C SER A 238 -8.91 6.17 -11.94
N PRO A 239 -7.95 6.85 -12.60
CA PRO A 239 -8.02 7.42 -13.95
C PRO A 239 -7.49 6.50 -15.06
N VAL A 240 -7.23 5.22 -14.77
CA VAL A 240 -6.47 4.32 -15.64
C VAL A 240 -7.36 3.19 -16.18
N ARG A 241 -7.28 2.93 -17.47
CA ARG A 241 -7.95 1.78 -18.08
C ARG A 241 -6.93 0.84 -18.70
N GLY A 242 -7.13 -0.46 -18.49
CA GLY A 242 -6.26 -1.50 -19.00
C GLY A 242 -5.47 -2.19 -17.90
N PRO A 243 -4.63 -3.17 -18.28
CA PRO A 243 -4.05 -4.10 -17.33
C PRO A 243 -3.13 -3.39 -16.33
N VAL A 244 -3.24 -3.74 -15.05
CA VAL A 244 -2.35 -3.21 -14.02
C VAL A 244 -1.09 -4.06 -13.98
N ARG A 245 -0.16 -3.72 -14.88
CA ARG A 245 1.01 -4.53 -15.22
C ARG A 245 1.91 -4.83 -14.02
N TYR A 246 2.01 -3.91 -13.06
CA TYR A 246 2.77 -4.12 -11.83
C TYR A 246 2.19 -5.27 -11.00
N GLN A 247 0.88 -5.25 -10.72
CA GLN A 247 0.20 -6.30 -9.96
C GLN A 247 0.21 -7.63 -10.71
N LEU A 248 0.07 -7.62 -12.04
CA LEU A 248 0.22 -8.84 -12.84
C LEU A 248 1.62 -9.46 -12.70
N ALA A 249 2.67 -8.65 -12.65
CA ALA A 249 4.01 -9.16 -12.39
C ALA A 249 4.14 -9.75 -10.97
N GLN A 250 3.52 -9.12 -9.97
CA GLN A 250 3.48 -9.68 -8.60
C GLN A 250 2.72 -11.01 -8.53
N VAL A 251 1.58 -11.12 -9.22
CA VAL A 251 0.82 -12.38 -9.32
C VAL A 251 1.66 -13.47 -9.97
N LYS A 252 2.42 -13.16 -11.02
CA LYS A 252 3.34 -14.11 -11.67
C LYS A 252 4.44 -14.59 -10.72
N GLU A 253 5.06 -13.70 -9.93
CA GLU A 253 6.04 -14.09 -8.92
C GLU A 253 5.41 -14.98 -7.84
N LEU A 254 4.20 -14.66 -7.34
CA LEU A 254 3.51 -15.51 -6.38
C LEU A 254 3.16 -16.89 -6.96
N ARG A 255 2.77 -16.96 -8.24
CA ARG A 255 2.56 -18.23 -8.95
C ARG A 255 3.86 -19.01 -9.11
N ALA A 256 5.00 -18.34 -9.34
CA ALA A 256 6.28 -19.01 -9.39
C ALA A 256 6.61 -19.68 -8.04
N ARG A 257 6.36 -18.98 -6.92
CA ARG A 257 6.52 -19.56 -5.57
C ARG A 257 5.55 -20.73 -5.31
N LEU A 258 4.31 -20.63 -5.78
CA LEU A 258 3.35 -21.73 -5.73
C LEU A 258 3.85 -22.96 -6.52
N LEU A 259 4.34 -22.77 -7.74
CA LEU A 259 4.93 -23.83 -8.56
C LEU A 259 6.16 -24.46 -7.87
N GLU A 260 6.98 -23.67 -7.18
CA GLU A 260 8.09 -24.20 -6.36
C GLU A 260 7.59 -25.08 -5.22
N ALA A 261 6.55 -24.65 -4.50
CA ALA A 261 5.93 -25.44 -3.44
C ALA A 261 5.32 -26.76 -3.98
N GLU A 262 4.95 -26.80 -5.26
CA GLU A 262 4.47 -28.00 -5.97
C GLU A 262 5.59 -28.86 -6.57
N GLY A 263 6.86 -28.45 -6.47
CA GLY A 263 8.00 -29.16 -7.05
C GLY A 263 8.20 -28.94 -8.56
N ARG A 264 7.57 -27.92 -9.15
CA ARG A 264 7.62 -27.58 -10.58
C ARG A 264 8.62 -26.46 -10.87
N SER A 265 9.88 -26.69 -10.51
CA SER A 265 10.92 -25.65 -10.45
C SER A 265 11.30 -25.01 -11.80
N GLU A 266 11.23 -25.76 -12.90
CA GLU A 266 11.52 -25.21 -14.24
C GLU A 266 10.44 -24.22 -14.70
N GLU A 267 9.17 -24.56 -14.48
CA GLU A 267 8.04 -23.69 -14.81
C GLU A 267 8.03 -22.45 -13.92
N ALA A 268 8.35 -22.61 -12.63
CA ALA A 268 8.52 -21.50 -11.70
C ALA A 268 9.60 -20.51 -12.18
N ARG A 269 10.76 -21.01 -12.63
CA ARG A 269 11.85 -20.16 -13.12
C ARG A 269 11.45 -19.35 -14.34
N ALA A 270 10.75 -19.97 -15.30
CA ALA A 270 10.24 -19.28 -16.48
C ALA A 270 9.27 -18.16 -16.09
N LEU A 271 8.31 -18.46 -15.21
CA LEU A 271 7.30 -17.50 -14.79
C LEU A 271 7.88 -16.34 -13.97
N ARG A 272 8.89 -16.62 -13.13
CA ARG A 272 9.66 -15.59 -12.42
C ARG A 272 10.39 -14.67 -13.38
N GLN A 273 11.01 -15.22 -14.44
CA GLN A 273 11.65 -14.39 -15.45
C GLN A 273 10.64 -13.45 -16.13
N GLU A 274 9.45 -13.96 -16.48
CA GLU A 274 8.39 -13.09 -17.03
C GLU A 274 7.92 -12.01 -16.06
N ALA A 275 7.87 -12.30 -14.76
CA ALA A 275 7.55 -11.31 -13.73
C ALA A 275 8.61 -10.20 -13.68
N LEU A 276 9.90 -10.58 -13.67
CA LEU A 276 11.03 -9.65 -13.68
C LEU A 276 11.01 -8.78 -14.93
N ASP A 277 10.88 -9.38 -16.12
CA ASP A 277 10.80 -8.65 -17.40
C ASP A 277 9.63 -7.66 -17.41
N GLY A 278 8.49 -8.05 -16.83
CA GLY A 278 7.31 -7.20 -16.68
C GLY A 278 7.57 -5.96 -15.80
N LEU A 279 8.25 -6.14 -14.66
CA LEU A 279 8.63 -5.06 -13.75
C LEU A 279 9.68 -4.13 -14.39
N GLU A 280 10.69 -4.70 -15.03
CA GLU A 280 11.74 -3.94 -15.73
C GLU A 280 11.17 -3.09 -16.87
N ALA A 281 10.21 -3.63 -17.63
CA ALA A 281 9.52 -2.91 -18.69
C ALA A 281 8.69 -1.71 -18.18
N LEU A 282 8.37 -1.68 -16.88
CA LEU A 282 7.76 -0.54 -16.20
C LEU A 282 8.80 0.38 -15.53
N GLY A 283 10.08 0.01 -15.54
CA GLY A 283 11.15 0.75 -14.87
C GLY A 283 11.25 0.47 -13.36
N PHE A 284 10.63 -0.61 -12.87
CA PHE A 284 10.87 -1.11 -11.53
C PHE A 284 12.10 -2.01 -11.54
N LYS A 285 12.97 -1.86 -10.54
CA LYS A 285 14.13 -2.72 -10.35
C LYS A 285 13.81 -3.63 -9.16
N PRO A 286 13.44 -4.90 -9.40
CA PRO A 286 13.35 -5.87 -8.31
C PRO A 286 14.74 -6.00 -7.67
N ASN A 287 14.79 -5.92 -6.34
CA ASN A 287 16.00 -6.17 -5.54
C ASN A 287 16.23 -7.67 -5.39
#